data_AF-A0A9D9J4E9-F1
#
_entry.id   AF-A0A9D9J4E9-F1
#
_cell.length_a   1.000
_cell.length_b   1.000
_cell.length_c   1.000
_cell.angle_alpha   90.00
_cell.angle_beta   90.00
_cell.angle_gamma   90.00
#
_symmetry.space_group_name_H-M   'P 1'
#
loop_
_entity.id
_entity.type
_entity.pdbx_description
1 polymer ?
#
loop_
_entity_poly.entity_id
_entity_poly.type
_entity_poly.pdbx_seq_one_letter_code
_entity_poly.pdbx_strand_id
1 'polypeptide(L)'
;MLKIDTIFLTLSLMAVVSCTDLTFYSETGLQPDAEAWGKDMSVSLKTKQYTENTVELTLTNEYGVTSTELDLVLRSTRPAGQRLSVDLTIDESLLRGYENEAGLGVGTMKILPSAYYRFTDGTYISLPKDSRESTPYGLEVYARNSVGQSLAPGRYLLPIIASSSQQLAENTVFIDVTVPEPYEDPDGVKLYSGREMFTVFYLNTSMFDPRLANDMVIMTDYDQDAPRVGIGNIVNLRAASVGYDETTSEVSVVPSSDLRYVLEHYAERVAPVQESGRKVCICIEGGGKGVGFCNFNDDQITDFVAGVKNLVDTYRLDGINLWDRNAGYGQEGLPPMNTTSYPLLIKKLREALGPQKLLTIVDYQEPTAYFDDTDKTGGIAVGEYIDYAWHGYNDASEPLQVIDPWSDADYLSKEYTGTKIAGLDHINYGCIHWSPRVDGDGYVESAKPWIEDNKPYAIFVFYDIQSNLQSGGSDSNYQYPGSIFTEAYNMNYTQDLKRLANTEDTGQTSLQYGKWLKDW
;
A
#
# COMPACT_ATOMS: atom_id res chain seq x y z
N MET A 1 59.35 26.06 53.83
CA MET A 1 58.47 27.14 54.34
C MET A 1 57.67 27.64 53.13
N LEU A 2 56.34 27.40 53.14
CA LEU A 2 55.21 27.98 52.35
C LEU A 2 55.46 28.56 50.93
N LYS A 3 54.57 28.51 49.92
CA LYS A 3 53.26 27.91 49.54
C LYS A 3 52.89 28.60 48.19
N ILE A 4 51.93 28.05 47.40
CA ILE A 4 51.00 28.78 46.46
C ILE A 4 51.64 29.25 45.12
N ASP A 5 51.06 29.21 43.91
CA ASP A 5 49.78 28.74 43.35
C ASP A 5 49.91 28.56 41.81
N THR A 6 48.93 27.81 41.29
CA THR A 6 48.48 27.48 39.92
C THR A 6 48.34 28.64 38.91
N ILE A 7 48.53 28.39 37.59
CA ILE A 7 47.56 28.56 36.46
C ILE A 7 48.21 28.73 35.04
N PHE A 8 47.82 27.80 34.16
CA PHE A 8 47.55 27.84 32.70
C PHE A 8 48.58 28.25 31.64
N LEU A 9 48.80 27.34 30.68
CA LEU A 9 48.84 27.69 29.25
C LEU A 9 48.33 26.53 28.38
N THR A 10 47.25 26.78 27.65
CA THR A 10 46.71 25.95 26.56
C THR A 10 47.54 26.09 25.29
N LEU A 11 47.85 24.98 24.62
CA LEU A 11 48.03 24.96 23.16
C LEU A 11 47.63 23.59 22.58
N SER A 12 46.85 23.67 21.51
CA SER A 12 46.18 22.64 20.71
C SER A 12 47.13 21.78 19.85
N LEU A 13 46.80 20.50 19.69
CA LEU A 13 47.27 19.66 18.58
C LEU A 13 46.14 18.71 18.11
N MET A 14 45.79 18.81 16.82
CA MET A 14 44.94 17.84 16.11
C MET A 14 45.67 16.51 15.92
N ALA A 15 44.97 15.38 16.03
CA ALA A 15 45.11 14.23 15.11
C ALA A 15 44.16 13.07 15.48
N VAL A 16 43.32 12.72 14.50
CA VAL A 16 42.90 11.36 14.09
C VAL A 16 42.25 10.45 15.15
N VAL A 17 40.92 10.34 15.12
CA VAL A 17 40.19 9.21 15.71
C VAL A 17 39.98 8.16 14.62
N SER A 18 40.77 7.10 14.66
CA SER A 18 40.44 5.83 14.01
C SER A 18 39.56 5.01 14.94
N CYS A 19 38.44 4.50 14.43
CA CYS A 19 37.61 3.49 15.08
C CYS A 19 38.48 2.30 15.50
N THR A 20 38.54 2.05 16.81
CA THR A 20 38.86 0.72 17.36
C THR A 20 37.75 0.38 18.34
N ASP A 21 36.99 -0.65 17.98
CA ASP A 21 36.15 -1.51 18.80
C ASP A 21 35.88 -1.03 20.23
N LEU A 22 34.71 -0.43 20.44
CA LEU A 22 34.08 -0.42 21.75
C LEU A 22 33.55 -1.83 22.01
N THR A 23 34.46 -2.69 22.45
CA THR A 23 34.11 -3.86 23.25
C THR A 23 33.44 -3.35 24.52
N PHE A 24 32.14 -3.59 24.64
CA PHE A 24 31.45 -3.43 25.91
C PHE A 24 32.04 -4.45 26.88
N TYR A 25 32.82 -3.96 27.85
CA TYR A 25 33.09 -4.71 29.06
C TYR A 25 31.73 -5.01 29.70
N SER A 26 31.35 -6.28 29.76
CA SER A 26 30.37 -6.69 30.76
C SER A 26 31.03 -6.40 32.10
N GLU A 27 30.51 -5.41 32.84
CA GLU A 27 30.49 -5.60 34.28
C GLU A 27 29.91 -7.00 34.46
N THR A 28 30.68 -7.86 35.12
CA THR A 28 30.22 -9.18 35.52
C THR A 28 28.98 -8.95 36.37
N GLY A 29 27.82 -8.91 35.71
CA GLY A 29 26.54 -9.14 36.31
C GLY A 29 26.70 -10.48 36.98
N LEU A 30 26.69 -10.46 38.31
CA LEU A 30 26.40 -11.62 39.12
C LEU A 30 25.40 -12.46 38.34
N GLN A 31 25.80 -13.68 37.95
CA GLN A 31 24.84 -14.67 37.50
C GLN A 31 23.71 -14.61 38.54
N PRO A 32 22.45 -14.31 38.14
CA PRO A 32 21.36 -14.45 39.08
C PRO A 32 21.46 -15.89 39.61
N ASP A 33 21.49 -16.02 40.93
CA ASP A 33 21.62 -17.32 41.61
C ASP A 33 20.75 -18.34 40.87
N ALA A 34 21.34 -19.46 40.47
CA ALA A 34 20.61 -20.55 39.81
C ALA A 34 19.50 -21.13 40.71
N GLU A 35 19.50 -20.79 42.00
CA GLU A 35 18.47 -21.10 42.98
C GLU A 35 17.32 -20.08 43.05
N ALA A 36 17.43 -18.93 42.37
CA ALA A 36 16.37 -17.92 42.26
C ALA A 36 15.43 -18.15 41.06
N TRP A 37 15.77 -19.08 40.15
CA TRP A 37 14.89 -19.51 39.06
C TRP A 37 13.95 -20.58 39.61
N GLY A 38 12.68 -20.20 39.85
CA GLY A 38 11.65 -21.01 40.50
C GLY A 38 11.72 -22.51 40.18
N LYS A 39 11.66 -23.33 41.24
CA LYS A 39 11.61 -24.80 41.16
C LYS A 39 10.33 -25.34 40.51
N ASP A 40 9.34 -24.48 40.28
CA ASP A 40 8.03 -24.87 39.77
C ASP A 40 7.93 -24.61 38.26
N MET A 41 7.41 -25.61 37.55
CA MET A 41 7.08 -25.48 36.13
C MET A 41 5.87 -24.55 36.00
N SER A 42 6.06 -23.42 35.33
CA SER A 42 4.95 -22.55 34.89
C SER A 42 4.50 -22.94 33.49
N VAL A 43 3.18 -22.91 33.28
CA VAL A 43 2.55 -23.13 31.98
C VAL A 43 1.68 -21.91 31.68
N SER A 44 1.71 -21.44 30.44
CA SER A 44 0.91 -20.32 29.95
C SER A 44 0.20 -20.66 28.65
N LEU A 45 -1.01 -20.13 28.47
CA LEU A 45 -1.67 -20.05 27.17
C LEU A 45 -1.08 -18.87 26.41
N LYS A 46 -0.69 -19.11 25.15
CA LYS A 46 -0.10 -18.11 24.26
C LYS A 46 -0.70 -18.25 22.86
N THR A 47 -0.57 -17.20 22.06
CA THR A 47 -0.66 -17.35 20.60
C THR A 47 0.71 -17.74 20.06
N LYS A 48 0.75 -18.49 18.96
CA LYS A 48 2.00 -18.89 18.34
C LYS A 48 2.60 -17.76 17.50
N GLN A 49 1.73 -17.00 16.86
CA GLN A 49 2.08 -15.92 15.93
C GLN A 49 2.52 -14.63 16.65
N TYR A 50 2.04 -14.37 17.87
CA TYR A 50 2.31 -13.12 18.59
C TYR A 50 3.07 -13.39 19.90
N THR A 51 3.85 -12.41 20.33
CA THR A 51 4.60 -12.47 21.59
C THR A 51 3.74 -12.10 22.80
N GLU A 52 2.75 -11.22 22.57
CA GLU A 52 1.80 -10.76 23.57
C GLU A 52 0.56 -11.68 23.64
N ASN A 53 -0.15 -11.63 24.77
CA ASN A 53 -1.43 -12.33 24.93
C ASN A 53 -2.63 -11.54 24.41
N THR A 54 -2.38 -10.32 23.91
CA THR A 54 -3.38 -9.52 23.21
C THR A 54 -3.03 -9.54 21.73
N VAL A 55 -4.01 -9.92 20.91
CA VAL A 55 -3.91 -9.91 19.45
C VAL A 55 -4.91 -8.90 18.92
N GLU A 56 -4.40 -7.84 18.29
CA GLU A 56 -5.22 -6.84 17.61
C GLU A 56 -5.44 -7.24 16.16
N LEU A 57 -6.70 -7.30 15.75
CA LEU A 57 -7.13 -7.65 14.41
C LEU A 57 -8.04 -6.55 13.88
N THR A 58 -7.78 -6.07 12.66
CA THR A 58 -8.73 -5.24 11.92
C THR A 58 -9.32 -6.07 10.79
N LEU A 59 -10.62 -6.35 10.87
CA LEU A 59 -11.35 -7.13 9.89
C LEU A 59 -12.38 -6.27 9.16
N THR A 60 -12.67 -6.55 7.90
CA THR A 60 -13.71 -5.83 7.15
C THR A 60 -14.70 -6.79 6.48
N ASN A 61 -15.83 -6.25 6.05
CA ASN A 61 -16.96 -7.03 5.54
C ASN A 61 -16.89 -7.35 4.04
N GLU A 62 -16.24 -6.50 3.23
CA GLU A 62 -16.17 -6.66 1.77
C GLU A 62 -14.73 -6.54 1.24
N TYR A 63 -14.06 -5.41 1.45
CA TYR A 63 -12.70 -5.09 1.00
C TYR A 63 -11.75 -5.11 2.20
N GLY A 64 -10.75 -6.01 2.34
CA GLY A 64 -10.28 -6.25 3.73
C GLY A 64 -9.16 -7.16 4.16
N VAL A 65 -9.21 -7.53 5.44
CA VAL A 65 -9.04 -8.92 5.90
C VAL A 65 -10.41 -9.37 6.40
N THR A 66 -11.03 -10.38 5.78
CA THR A 66 -12.39 -10.82 6.15
C THR A 66 -12.38 -11.90 7.22
N SER A 67 -11.23 -12.56 7.39
CA SER A 67 -11.00 -13.62 8.36
C SER A 67 -9.51 -13.80 8.60
N THR A 68 -9.16 -14.26 9.80
CA THR A 68 -7.80 -14.58 10.23
C THR A 68 -7.80 -15.92 10.94
N GLU A 69 -6.75 -16.72 10.70
CA GLU A 69 -6.46 -17.94 11.45
C GLU A 69 -5.34 -17.67 12.45
N LEU A 70 -5.56 -18.08 13.70
CA LEU A 70 -4.63 -17.96 14.82
C LEU A 70 -4.36 -19.33 15.41
N ASP A 71 -3.14 -19.54 15.91
CA ASP A 71 -2.74 -20.76 16.59
C ASP A 71 -2.59 -20.47 18.08
N LEU A 72 -3.38 -21.15 18.90
CA LEU A 72 -3.21 -21.16 20.35
C LEU A 72 -2.28 -22.30 20.77
N VAL A 73 -1.40 -22.05 21.73
CA VAL A 73 -0.47 -23.05 22.27
C VAL A 73 -0.35 -22.93 23.78
N LEU A 74 -0.15 -24.08 24.44
CA LEU A 74 0.37 -24.11 25.80
C LEU A 74 1.90 -24.13 25.76
N ARG A 75 2.53 -23.18 26.43
CA ARG A 75 3.99 -23.12 26.59
C ARG A 75 4.38 -23.28 28.04
N SER A 76 5.38 -24.11 28.30
CA SER A 76 5.94 -24.31 29.64
C SER A 76 7.41 -23.92 29.70
N THR A 77 7.83 -23.41 30.86
CA THR A 77 9.23 -23.00 31.09
C THR A 77 10.21 -24.19 31.11
N ARG A 78 9.71 -25.41 31.35
CA ARG A 78 10.46 -26.68 31.34
C ARG A 78 9.59 -27.81 30.81
N PRO A 79 10.16 -28.93 30.31
CA PRO A 79 9.39 -30.05 29.81
C PRO A 79 8.37 -30.56 30.84
N ALA A 80 7.14 -30.84 30.41
CA ALA A 80 6.06 -31.21 31.30
C ALA A 80 6.29 -32.57 31.98
N GLY A 81 6.24 -32.63 33.31
CA GLY A 81 6.42 -33.89 34.05
C GLY A 81 5.31 -34.93 33.81
N GLN A 82 4.13 -34.48 33.38
CA GLN A 82 2.99 -35.29 32.98
C GLN A 82 2.18 -34.56 31.89
N ARG A 83 1.28 -35.27 31.21
CA ARG A 83 0.34 -34.63 30.29
C ARG A 83 -0.55 -33.65 31.05
N LEU A 84 -0.67 -32.43 30.54
CA LEU A 84 -1.61 -31.42 31.01
C LEU A 84 -2.65 -31.17 29.92
N SER A 85 -3.91 -31.10 30.31
CA SER A 85 -5.02 -30.74 29.41
C SER A 85 -5.73 -29.53 29.99
N VAL A 86 -6.07 -28.57 29.14
CA VAL A 86 -6.81 -27.37 29.51
C VAL A 86 -8.07 -27.27 28.65
N ASP A 87 -9.15 -26.78 29.26
CA ASP A 87 -10.38 -26.38 28.60
C ASP A 87 -10.28 -24.92 28.16
N LEU A 88 -10.59 -24.62 26.91
CA LEU A 88 -10.76 -23.25 26.45
C LEU A 88 -12.22 -22.82 26.61
N THR A 89 -12.42 -21.67 27.24
CA THR A 89 -13.75 -21.05 27.41
C THR A 89 -13.66 -19.56 27.15
N ILE A 90 -14.81 -18.92 26.90
CA ILE A 90 -14.90 -17.47 26.78
C ILE A 90 -15.39 -16.89 28.11
N ASP A 91 -14.63 -15.95 28.68
CA ASP A 91 -15.01 -15.25 29.92
C ASP A 91 -15.38 -13.80 29.62
N GLU A 92 -16.67 -13.59 29.33
CA GLU A 92 -17.22 -12.29 28.99
C GLU A 92 -17.07 -11.25 30.12
N SER A 93 -16.86 -11.69 31.37
CA SER A 93 -16.71 -10.78 32.51
C SER A 93 -15.42 -9.95 32.45
N LEU A 94 -14.43 -10.40 31.66
CA LEU A 94 -13.14 -9.73 31.49
C LEU A 94 -13.21 -8.48 30.62
N LEU A 95 -14.30 -8.27 29.86
CA LEU A 95 -14.45 -7.13 28.95
C LEU A 95 -14.20 -5.78 29.63
N ARG A 96 -14.82 -5.54 30.79
CA ARG A 96 -14.68 -4.26 31.50
C ARG A 96 -13.27 -4.05 32.05
N GLY A 97 -12.62 -5.14 32.47
CA GLY A 97 -11.23 -5.09 32.92
C GLY A 97 -10.31 -4.67 31.78
N TYR A 98 -10.46 -5.32 30.63
CA TYR A 98 -9.73 -5.02 29.41
C TYR A 98 -9.96 -3.58 28.92
N GLU A 99 -11.21 -3.11 28.85
CA GLU A 99 -11.52 -1.72 28.46
C GLU A 99 -10.78 -0.72 29.35
N ASN A 100 -10.77 -0.92 30.66
CA ASN A 100 -10.08 -0.03 31.60
C ASN A 100 -8.55 -0.07 31.42
N GLU A 101 -7.97 -1.26 31.25
CA GLU A 101 -6.52 -1.43 31.06
C GLU A 101 -6.03 -0.84 29.73
N ALA A 102 -6.83 -0.98 28.66
CA ALA A 102 -6.56 -0.39 27.36
C ALA A 102 -6.85 1.13 27.29
N GLY A 103 -7.31 1.75 28.38
CA GLY A 103 -7.66 3.17 28.42
C GLY A 103 -8.89 3.52 27.59
N LEU A 104 -9.75 2.55 27.30
CA LEU A 104 -10.98 2.71 26.54
C LEU A 104 -12.15 3.10 27.44
N GLY A 105 -13.10 3.84 26.89
CA GLY A 105 -14.35 4.16 27.58
C GLY A 105 -15.19 2.91 27.83
N VAL A 106 -15.90 2.85 28.95
CA VAL A 106 -16.81 1.73 29.27
C VAL A 106 -17.88 1.60 28.19
N GLY A 107 -18.04 0.40 27.64
CA GLY A 107 -19.04 0.10 26.61
C GLY A 107 -18.64 0.50 25.20
N THR A 108 -17.35 0.78 24.97
CA THR A 108 -16.81 1.01 23.62
C THR A 108 -16.60 -0.30 22.87
N MET A 109 -16.44 -1.41 23.60
CA MET A 109 -16.28 -2.74 23.04
C MET A 109 -17.49 -3.64 23.37
N LYS A 110 -17.71 -4.65 22.53
CA LYS A 110 -18.70 -5.72 22.73
C LYS A 110 -17.99 -7.07 22.78
N ILE A 111 -18.63 -8.10 23.32
CA ILE A 111 -18.11 -9.47 23.14
C ILE A 111 -18.30 -9.87 21.68
N LEU A 112 -17.27 -10.49 21.09
CA LEU A 112 -17.35 -11.06 19.76
C LEU A 112 -18.40 -12.19 19.75
N PRO A 113 -19.46 -12.11 18.93
CA PRO A 113 -20.50 -13.14 18.95
C PRO A 113 -19.97 -14.49 18.46
N SER A 114 -20.47 -15.59 19.03
CA SER A 114 -20.04 -16.96 18.68
C SER A 114 -20.25 -17.36 17.23
N ALA A 115 -21.09 -16.62 16.50
CA ALA A 115 -21.25 -16.78 15.07
C ALA A 115 -20.08 -16.23 14.24
N TYR A 116 -19.04 -15.63 14.86
CA TYR A 116 -17.92 -14.95 14.18
C TYR A 116 -16.53 -15.46 14.58
N TYR A 117 -16.48 -16.58 15.30
CA TYR A 117 -15.25 -17.32 15.54
C TYR A 117 -15.50 -18.83 15.57
N ARG A 118 -14.45 -19.63 15.41
CA ARG A 118 -14.52 -21.09 15.48
C ARG A 118 -13.19 -21.67 15.93
N PHE A 119 -13.24 -22.60 16.87
CA PHE A 119 -12.11 -23.47 17.17
C PHE A 119 -12.09 -24.67 16.21
N THR A 120 -10.94 -24.96 15.62
CA THR A 120 -10.81 -26.00 14.58
C THR A 120 -10.89 -27.42 15.13
N ASP A 121 -10.39 -27.65 16.35
CA ASP A 121 -10.14 -29.00 16.90
C ASP A 121 -10.83 -29.27 18.26
N GLY A 122 -12.05 -28.77 18.46
CA GLY A 122 -12.85 -28.97 19.69
C GLY A 122 -12.80 -27.79 20.67
N THR A 123 -12.51 -28.04 21.95
CA THR A 123 -12.24 -26.98 22.97
C THR A 123 -11.08 -27.31 23.91
N TYR A 124 -10.23 -28.28 23.58
CA TYR A 124 -9.19 -28.79 24.47
C TYR A 124 -7.79 -28.65 23.88
N ILE A 125 -6.86 -28.08 24.65
CA ILE A 125 -5.43 -28.11 24.31
C ILE A 125 -4.71 -29.07 25.27
N SER A 126 -3.87 -29.94 24.73
CA SER A 126 -3.06 -30.87 25.51
C SER A 126 -1.58 -30.57 25.33
N LEU A 127 -0.89 -30.31 26.45
CA LEU A 127 0.58 -30.29 26.52
C LEU A 127 1.06 -31.72 26.84
N PRO A 128 1.78 -32.40 25.92
CA PRO A 128 2.27 -33.75 26.16
C PRO A 128 3.32 -33.79 27.26
N LYS A 129 3.44 -34.95 27.92
CA LYS A 129 4.57 -35.24 28.82
C LYS A 129 5.90 -35.04 28.06
N ASP A 130 6.92 -34.56 28.77
CA ASP A 130 8.28 -34.34 28.29
C ASP A 130 8.39 -33.30 27.14
N SER A 131 7.31 -32.54 26.90
CA SER A 131 7.26 -31.46 25.90
C SER A 131 7.18 -30.08 26.56
N ARG A 132 7.66 -29.05 25.86
CA ARG A 132 7.57 -27.64 26.30
C ARG A 132 6.45 -26.85 25.61
N GLU A 133 5.91 -27.39 24.54
CA GLU A 133 4.87 -26.76 23.74
C GLU A 133 3.83 -27.81 23.33
N SER A 134 2.56 -27.42 23.28
CA SER A 134 1.51 -28.25 22.68
C SER A 134 1.59 -28.23 21.16
N THR A 135 0.82 -29.10 20.50
CA THR A 135 0.49 -28.86 19.09
C THR A 135 -0.28 -27.54 18.97
N PRO A 136 -0.11 -26.80 17.86
CA PRO A 136 -0.91 -25.61 17.57
C PRO A 136 -2.40 -25.97 17.53
N TYR A 137 -3.21 -25.10 18.09
CA TYR A 137 -4.65 -25.27 18.18
C TYR A 137 -5.36 -24.12 17.45
N GLY A 138 -6.02 -24.42 16.35
CA GLY A 138 -6.54 -23.40 15.44
C GLY A 138 -7.76 -22.66 15.98
N LEU A 139 -7.74 -21.34 15.79
CA LEU A 139 -8.84 -20.41 16.01
C LEU A 139 -9.04 -19.59 14.74
N GLU A 140 -10.22 -19.68 14.16
CA GLU A 140 -10.66 -18.83 13.07
C GLU A 140 -11.49 -17.67 13.64
N VAL A 141 -11.20 -16.46 13.21
CA VAL A 141 -11.97 -15.25 13.53
C VAL A 141 -12.37 -14.59 12.21
N TYR A 142 -13.62 -14.17 12.06
CA TYR A 142 -14.13 -13.70 10.78
C TYR A 142 -15.16 -12.57 10.93
N ALA A 143 -15.10 -11.58 10.03
CA ALA A 143 -16.10 -10.52 9.93
C ALA A 143 -17.33 -10.95 9.12
N ARG A 144 -17.25 -12.06 8.37
CA ARG A 144 -18.40 -12.64 7.66
C ARG A 144 -18.53 -14.12 7.96
N ASN A 145 -19.69 -14.53 8.47
CA ASN A 145 -19.90 -15.90 8.91
C ASN A 145 -20.23 -16.87 7.77
N SER A 146 -20.28 -18.16 8.09
CA SER A 146 -20.51 -19.25 7.13
C SER A 146 -21.88 -19.22 6.44
N VAL A 147 -22.84 -18.46 6.98
CA VAL A 147 -24.16 -18.22 6.36
C VAL A 147 -24.23 -16.88 5.61
N GLY A 148 -23.10 -16.19 5.47
CA GLY A 148 -22.95 -14.98 4.67
C GLY A 148 -23.33 -13.67 5.35
N GLN A 149 -23.59 -13.67 6.66
CA GLN A 149 -23.90 -12.46 7.44
C GLN A 149 -22.63 -11.75 7.88
N SER A 150 -22.62 -10.43 7.74
CA SER A 150 -21.51 -9.56 8.15
C SER A 150 -21.63 -9.13 9.61
N LEU A 151 -20.49 -8.98 10.28
CA LEU A 151 -20.39 -8.41 11.62
C LEU A 151 -20.61 -6.90 11.50
N ALA A 152 -21.42 -6.33 12.40
CA ALA A 152 -21.64 -4.89 12.39
C ALA A 152 -20.31 -4.16 12.71
N PRO A 153 -20.06 -2.98 12.13
CA PRO A 153 -18.94 -2.14 12.52
C PRO A 153 -18.88 -1.88 14.03
N GLY A 154 -17.66 -1.72 14.53
CA GLY A 154 -17.35 -1.51 15.95
C GLY A 154 -16.20 -2.38 16.44
N ARG A 155 -15.92 -2.28 17.74
CA ARG A 155 -14.86 -3.05 18.41
C ARG A 155 -15.44 -4.21 19.22
N TYR A 156 -14.78 -5.35 19.11
CA TYR A 156 -15.18 -6.60 19.72
C TYR A 156 -14.01 -7.23 20.46
N LEU A 157 -14.29 -7.92 21.57
CA LEU A 157 -13.30 -8.67 22.33
C LEU A 157 -13.70 -10.14 22.39
N LEU A 158 -12.75 -11.03 22.15
CA LEU A 158 -12.86 -12.44 22.44
C LEU A 158 -11.85 -12.81 23.55
N PRO A 159 -12.29 -12.80 24.83
CA PRO A 159 -11.44 -13.17 25.95
C PRO A 159 -11.43 -14.70 26.14
N ILE A 160 -10.36 -15.35 25.71
CA ILE A 160 -10.19 -16.81 25.78
C ILE A 160 -9.41 -17.16 27.04
N ILE A 161 -10.01 -17.96 27.92
CA ILE A 161 -9.36 -18.45 29.13
C ILE A 161 -9.13 -19.97 29.08
N ALA A 162 -7.91 -20.38 29.40
CA ALA A 162 -7.55 -21.76 29.64
C ALA A 162 -7.81 -22.13 31.11
N SER A 163 -8.74 -23.06 31.32
CA SER A 163 -9.07 -23.61 32.63
C SER A 163 -8.40 -24.97 32.83
N SER A 164 -7.85 -25.21 34.01
CA SER A 164 -7.17 -26.45 34.37
C SER A 164 -7.31 -26.73 35.87
N SER A 165 -7.10 -27.99 36.26
CA SER A 165 -6.95 -28.35 37.67
C SER A 165 -5.70 -27.75 38.32
N GLN A 166 -4.72 -27.31 37.52
CA GLN A 166 -3.50 -26.66 37.98
C GLN A 166 -3.55 -25.16 37.64
N GLN A 167 -2.99 -24.32 38.51
CA GLN A 167 -2.89 -22.89 38.25
C GLN A 167 -1.87 -22.63 37.14
N LEU A 168 -2.29 -21.92 36.10
CA LEU A 168 -1.44 -21.45 35.02
C LEU A 168 -0.84 -20.09 35.39
N ALA A 169 0.33 -19.76 34.85
CA ALA A 169 0.98 -18.47 35.09
C ALA A 169 0.28 -17.34 34.33
N GLU A 170 -0.03 -17.59 33.05
CA GLU A 170 -0.91 -16.74 32.25
C GLU A 170 -1.90 -17.64 31.53
N ASN A 171 -3.19 -17.44 31.77
CA ASN A 171 -4.25 -18.30 31.26
C ASN A 171 -5.16 -17.63 30.24
N THR A 172 -4.99 -16.33 30.00
CA THR A 172 -5.90 -15.56 29.15
C THR A 172 -5.20 -15.05 27.90
N VAL A 173 -5.87 -15.20 26.77
CA VAL A 173 -5.55 -14.56 25.49
C VAL A 173 -6.74 -13.69 25.10
N PHE A 174 -6.48 -12.43 24.76
CA PHE A 174 -7.48 -11.49 24.26
C PHE A 174 -7.34 -11.34 22.75
N ILE A 175 -8.40 -11.59 22.00
CA ILE A 175 -8.47 -11.20 20.59
C ILE A 175 -9.32 -9.93 20.49
N ASP A 176 -8.67 -8.83 20.17
CA ASP A 176 -9.27 -7.51 20.00
C ASP A 176 -9.55 -7.28 18.52
N VAL A 177 -10.82 -7.26 18.15
CA VAL A 177 -11.27 -7.21 16.76
C VAL A 177 -11.93 -5.86 16.49
N THR A 178 -11.37 -5.10 15.56
CA THR A 178 -11.98 -3.88 15.04
C THR A 178 -12.60 -4.16 13.67
N VAL A 179 -13.88 -3.84 13.52
CA VAL A 179 -14.56 -3.80 12.23
C VAL A 179 -14.82 -2.33 11.88
N PRO A 180 -14.11 -1.75 10.91
CA PRO A 180 -14.32 -0.36 10.50
C PRO A 180 -15.72 -0.14 9.93
N GLU A 181 -16.23 1.08 10.06
CA GLU A 181 -17.37 1.53 9.26
C GLU A 181 -16.95 1.58 7.80
N PRO A 182 -17.78 1.07 6.86
CA PRO A 182 -17.54 1.28 5.44
C PRO A 182 -17.45 2.77 5.14
N TYR A 183 -16.56 3.13 4.23
CA TYR A 183 -16.43 4.51 3.79
C TYR A 183 -17.67 4.97 3.04
N GLU A 184 -18.25 6.07 3.52
CA GLU A 184 -19.21 6.87 2.78
C GLU A 184 -18.60 8.25 2.54
N ASP A 185 -18.74 8.77 1.31
CA ASP A 185 -18.27 10.13 1.03
C ASP A 185 -19.07 11.14 1.88
N PRO A 186 -18.40 12.06 2.61
CA PRO A 186 -19.08 13.01 3.50
C PRO A 186 -20.13 13.90 2.81
N ASP A 187 -19.95 14.18 1.53
CA ASP A 187 -20.83 15.04 0.73
C ASP A 187 -21.73 14.21 -0.21
N GLY A 188 -21.68 12.87 -0.13
CA GLY A 188 -22.39 11.95 -1.01
C GLY A 188 -21.89 11.98 -2.46
N VAL A 189 -20.66 12.48 -2.70
CA VAL A 189 -20.07 12.57 -4.04
C VAL A 189 -19.72 11.17 -4.53
N LYS A 190 -20.13 10.89 -5.78
CA LYS A 190 -19.85 9.61 -6.43
C LYS A 190 -18.69 9.74 -7.40
N LEU A 191 -17.92 8.65 -7.54
CA LEU A 191 -16.94 8.52 -8.60
C LEU A 191 -17.63 8.60 -9.97
N TYR A 192 -17.04 9.39 -10.86
CA TYR A 192 -17.48 9.50 -12.23
C TYR A 192 -17.28 8.19 -13.00
N SER A 193 -18.33 7.77 -13.72
CA SER A 193 -18.38 6.48 -14.42
C SER A 193 -18.46 6.58 -15.95
N GLY A 194 -18.50 7.81 -16.49
CA GLY A 194 -18.46 8.03 -17.93
C GLY A 194 -17.09 7.68 -18.51
N ARG A 195 -17.04 7.24 -19.78
CA ARG A 195 -15.77 6.99 -20.47
C ARG A 195 -15.16 8.24 -21.07
N GLU A 196 -15.96 9.28 -21.22
CA GLU A 196 -15.52 10.56 -21.75
C GLU A 196 -14.63 11.34 -20.79
N MET A 197 -14.42 10.85 -19.56
CA MET A 197 -13.44 11.41 -18.63
C MET A 197 -12.99 10.27 -17.70
N PHE A 198 -12.23 9.34 -18.27
CA PHE A 198 -11.59 8.28 -17.49
C PHE A 198 -10.27 8.81 -16.94
N THR A 199 -10.02 8.60 -15.66
CA THR A 199 -8.91 9.25 -14.95
C THR A 199 -8.06 8.23 -14.21
N VAL A 200 -6.75 8.36 -14.35
CA VAL A 200 -5.74 7.53 -13.68
C VAL A 200 -4.86 8.46 -12.86
N PHE A 201 -4.65 8.12 -11.61
CA PHE A 201 -3.77 8.86 -10.70
C PHE A 201 -2.55 8.04 -10.34
N TYR A 202 -1.38 8.67 -10.30
CA TYR A 202 -0.29 8.22 -9.46
C TYR A 202 -0.32 9.00 -8.16
N LEU A 203 -0.10 8.31 -7.04
CA LEU A 203 -0.08 8.89 -5.71
C LEU A 203 1.17 8.45 -4.97
N ASN A 204 2.01 9.42 -4.62
CA ASN A 204 3.25 9.18 -3.88
C ASN A 204 2.98 9.03 -2.38
N THR A 205 3.07 7.79 -1.88
CA THR A 205 2.84 7.51 -0.46
C THR A 205 3.92 8.10 0.43
N SER A 206 5.13 8.41 -0.09
CA SER A 206 6.12 9.12 0.73
C SER A 206 5.71 10.55 1.09
N MET A 207 4.64 11.07 0.46
CA MET A 207 4.16 12.44 0.62
C MET A 207 2.71 12.49 1.10
N PHE A 208 1.86 11.61 0.58
CA PHE A 208 0.41 11.72 0.74
C PHE A 208 -0.25 10.42 1.17
N ASP A 209 -1.32 10.57 1.95
CA ASP A 209 -2.28 9.51 2.24
C ASP A 209 -3.11 9.18 0.98
N PRO A 210 -3.35 7.89 0.66
CA PRO A 210 -4.17 7.49 -0.50
C PRO A 210 -5.57 8.10 -0.54
N ARG A 211 -6.16 8.42 0.61
CA ARG A 211 -7.49 9.04 0.72
C ARG A 211 -7.56 10.43 0.08
N LEU A 212 -6.42 11.05 -0.23
CA LEU A 212 -6.36 12.22 -1.13
C LEU A 212 -7.14 12.00 -2.42
N ALA A 213 -7.10 10.77 -2.99
CA ALA A 213 -7.84 10.46 -4.21
C ALA A 213 -9.36 10.63 -4.05
N ASN A 214 -9.91 10.40 -2.86
CA ASN A 214 -11.33 10.58 -2.58
C ASN A 214 -11.74 12.06 -2.65
N ASP A 215 -10.81 12.97 -2.31
CA ASP A 215 -11.02 14.41 -2.31
C ASP A 215 -10.69 15.09 -3.64
N MET A 216 -10.23 14.32 -4.62
CA MET A 216 -10.15 14.77 -6.00
C MET A 216 -11.55 14.80 -6.60
N VAL A 217 -12.24 15.91 -6.33
CA VAL A 217 -13.61 16.20 -6.75
C VAL A 217 -13.60 17.41 -7.67
N ILE A 218 -14.36 17.33 -8.76
CA ILE A 218 -14.58 18.45 -9.66
C ILE A 218 -16.04 18.87 -9.61
N MET A 219 -16.28 20.18 -9.72
CA MET A 219 -17.59 20.75 -9.97
C MET A 219 -17.85 20.77 -11.48
N THR A 220 -19.07 20.50 -11.91
CA THR A 220 -19.47 20.48 -13.33
C THR A 220 -19.72 21.88 -13.92
N ASP A 221 -19.79 22.90 -13.07
CA ASP A 221 -19.90 24.31 -13.42
C ASP A 221 -19.19 25.20 -12.37
N TYR A 222 -19.03 26.50 -12.65
CA TYR A 222 -18.54 27.53 -11.72
C TYR A 222 -19.57 27.90 -10.64
N ASP A 223 -20.81 27.43 -10.79
CA ASP A 223 -21.85 27.57 -9.76
C ASP A 223 -21.49 26.71 -8.54
N GLN A 224 -21.59 27.27 -7.33
CA GLN A 224 -21.29 26.55 -6.10
C GLN A 224 -22.28 25.40 -5.83
N ASP A 225 -23.48 25.50 -6.42
CA ASP A 225 -24.53 24.48 -6.37
C ASP A 225 -24.41 23.46 -7.51
N ALA A 226 -23.38 23.57 -8.37
CA ALA A 226 -23.16 22.63 -9.45
C ALA A 226 -22.95 21.20 -8.94
N PRO A 227 -23.43 20.18 -9.68
CA PRO A 227 -23.13 18.79 -9.38
C PRO A 227 -21.62 18.56 -9.24
N ARG A 228 -21.26 17.81 -8.20
CA ARG A 228 -19.90 17.38 -7.90
C ARG A 228 -19.72 15.93 -8.31
N VAL A 229 -18.55 15.63 -8.88
CA VAL A 229 -18.17 14.25 -9.22
C VAL A 229 -16.73 13.98 -8.78
N GLY A 230 -16.50 12.80 -8.22
CA GLY A 230 -15.16 12.32 -7.92
C GLY A 230 -14.46 11.84 -9.18
N ILE A 231 -13.14 12.00 -9.24
CA ILE A 231 -12.27 11.49 -10.30
C ILE A 231 -11.17 10.59 -9.70
N GLY A 232 -10.42 9.90 -10.56
CA GLY A 232 -9.40 8.90 -10.21
C GLY A 232 -9.91 7.48 -10.29
N ASN A 233 -10.44 7.05 -11.44
CA ASN A 233 -10.94 5.69 -11.65
C ASN A 233 -9.92 4.60 -11.28
N ILE A 234 -8.64 4.84 -11.60
CA ILE A 234 -7.52 4.01 -11.16
C ILE A 234 -6.57 4.88 -10.32
N VAL A 235 -6.12 4.38 -9.18
CA VAL A 235 -5.14 5.01 -8.30
C VAL A 235 -3.95 4.08 -8.15
N ASN A 236 -2.83 4.43 -8.78
CA ASN A 236 -1.55 3.75 -8.71
C ASN A 236 -0.73 4.31 -7.53
N LEU A 237 -0.66 3.55 -6.44
CA LEU A 237 0.18 3.89 -5.29
C LEU A 237 1.65 3.64 -5.63
N ARG A 238 2.51 4.60 -5.31
CA ARG A 238 3.97 4.49 -5.48
C ARG A 238 4.68 4.78 -4.16
N ALA A 239 5.90 4.27 -3.94
CA ALA A 239 6.72 3.52 -4.91
C ALA A 239 6.89 2.04 -4.51
N ALA A 240 6.81 1.16 -5.51
CA ALA A 240 7.38 -0.17 -5.48
C ALA A 240 8.43 -0.31 -6.60
N SER A 241 9.44 -1.15 -6.39
CA SER A 241 10.54 -1.32 -7.35
C SER A 241 11.00 -2.77 -7.48
N VAL A 242 11.72 -3.08 -8.55
CA VAL A 242 12.43 -4.35 -8.71
C VAL A 242 13.64 -4.40 -7.78
N GLY A 243 13.63 -5.34 -6.83
CA GLY A 243 14.79 -5.74 -6.06
C GLY A 243 15.63 -6.78 -6.82
N TYR A 244 16.94 -6.76 -6.58
CA TYR A 244 17.89 -7.74 -7.10
C TYR A 244 18.94 -8.06 -6.04
N ASP A 245 19.08 -9.35 -5.69
CA ASP A 245 20.16 -9.84 -4.83
C ASP A 245 21.31 -10.33 -5.72
N GLU A 246 22.45 -9.63 -5.68
CA GLU A 246 23.62 -9.96 -6.51
C GLU A 246 24.27 -11.30 -6.12
N THR A 247 24.05 -11.79 -4.90
CA THR A 247 24.64 -13.04 -4.40
C THR A 247 23.85 -14.25 -4.90
N THR A 248 22.52 -14.18 -4.85
CA THR A 248 21.63 -15.28 -5.24
C THR A 248 21.11 -15.15 -6.67
N SER A 249 21.25 -13.96 -7.28
CA SER A 249 20.62 -13.58 -8.56
C SER A 249 19.09 -13.58 -8.54
N GLU A 250 18.49 -13.53 -7.35
CA GLU A 250 17.04 -13.52 -7.16
C GLU A 250 16.46 -12.11 -7.37
N VAL A 251 15.25 -12.06 -7.91
CA VAL A 251 14.50 -10.83 -8.15
C VAL A 251 13.24 -10.80 -7.27
N SER A 252 12.83 -9.61 -6.85
CA SER A 252 11.64 -9.44 -6.01
C SER A 252 10.93 -8.12 -6.30
N VAL A 253 9.64 -8.05 -5.97
CA VAL A 253 8.91 -6.78 -5.90
C VAL A 253 9.10 -6.19 -4.50
N VAL A 254 9.60 -4.95 -4.42
CA VAL A 254 9.97 -4.29 -3.17
C VAL A 254 9.18 -2.98 -3.02
N PRO A 255 8.09 -2.97 -2.23
CA PRO A 255 7.45 -1.74 -1.79
C PRO A 255 8.40 -0.88 -0.95
N SER A 256 8.32 0.44 -1.06
CA SER A 256 9.00 1.35 -0.12
C SER A 256 8.46 1.15 1.30
N SER A 257 9.18 1.64 2.31
CA SER A 257 8.69 1.63 3.71
C SER A 257 7.34 2.33 3.86
N ASP A 258 7.15 3.43 3.13
CA ASP A 258 5.92 4.22 3.18
C ASP A 258 4.75 3.52 2.52
N LEU A 259 4.97 2.93 1.34
CA LEU A 259 3.96 2.11 0.69
C LEU A 259 3.63 0.89 1.54
N ARG A 260 4.64 0.23 2.12
CA ARG A 260 4.43 -0.91 3.01
C ARG A 260 3.59 -0.54 4.23
N TYR A 261 3.87 0.59 4.88
CA TYR A 261 3.04 1.08 5.99
C TYR A 261 1.58 1.24 5.56
N VAL A 262 1.34 1.92 4.44
CA VAL A 262 -0.01 2.13 3.88
C VAL A 262 -0.73 0.80 3.62
N LEU A 263 -0.01 -0.18 3.06
CA LEU A 263 -0.54 -1.51 2.77
C LEU A 263 -0.82 -2.32 4.05
N GLU A 264 0.03 -2.22 5.08
CA GLU A 264 -0.18 -2.85 6.39
C GLU A 264 -1.35 -2.19 7.17
N HIS A 265 -1.65 -0.92 6.89
CA HIS A 265 -2.81 -0.18 7.42
C HIS A 265 -3.96 -0.13 6.40
N TYR A 266 -4.14 -1.21 5.64
CA TYR A 266 -5.09 -1.32 4.53
C TYR A 266 -6.50 -0.81 4.88
N ALA A 267 -7.04 -1.22 6.02
CA ALA A 267 -8.41 -0.90 6.42
C ALA A 267 -8.67 0.61 6.59
N GLU A 268 -7.65 1.36 7.00
CA GLU A 268 -7.75 2.80 7.24
C GLU A 268 -7.36 3.63 6.00
N ARG A 269 -6.43 3.11 5.20
CA ARG A 269 -5.74 3.88 4.16
C ARG A 269 -6.14 3.49 2.75
N VAL A 270 -6.39 2.20 2.49
CA VAL A 270 -6.64 1.66 1.15
C VAL A 270 -8.11 1.32 0.93
N ALA A 271 -8.74 0.64 1.89
CA ALA A 271 -10.15 0.24 1.79
C ALA A 271 -11.09 1.44 1.52
N PRO A 272 -10.95 2.61 2.18
CA PRO A 272 -11.81 3.76 1.90
C PRO A 272 -11.69 4.28 0.47
N VAL A 273 -10.52 4.11 -0.17
CA VAL A 273 -10.34 4.49 -1.57
C VAL A 273 -11.05 3.49 -2.49
N GLN A 274 -10.96 2.19 -2.20
CA GLN A 274 -11.67 1.16 -2.96
C GLN A 274 -13.20 1.24 -2.80
N GLU A 275 -13.67 1.49 -1.57
CA GLU A 275 -15.09 1.64 -1.23
C GLU A 275 -15.73 2.87 -1.89
N SER A 276 -14.94 3.91 -2.20
CA SER A 276 -15.38 5.03 -3.03
C SER A 276 -15.62 4.67 -4.51
N GLY A 277 -15.38 3.41 -4.89
CA GLY A 277 -15.54 2.87 -6.24
C GLY A 277 -14.27 2.89 -7.10
N ARG A 278 -13.17 3.43 -6.58
CA ARG A 278 -11.89 3.54 -7.30
C ARG A 278 -11.14 2.21 -7.29
N LYS A 279 -10.30 1.99 -8.30
CA LYS A 279 -9.42 0.81 -8.38
C LYS A 279 -8.04 1.16 -7.87
N VAL A 280 -7.61 0.50 -6.79
CA VAL A 280 -6.29 0.77 -6.18
C VAL A 280 -5.27 -0.25 -6.65
N CYS A 281 -4.26 0.22 -7.36
CA CYS A 281 -3.15 -0.56 -7.89
C CYS A 281 -1.83 -0.08 -7.29
N ILE A 282 -0.75 -0.84 -7.49
CA ILE A 282 0.62 -0.40 -7.16
C ILE A 282 1.41 -0.15 -8.44
N CYS A 283 2.19 0.93 -8.47
CA CYS A 283 3.16 1.20 -9.53
C CYS A 283 4.48 0.54 -9.19
N ILE A 284 4.95 -0.36 -10.06
CA ILE A 284 6.23 -1.05 -9.94
C ILE A 284 7.19 -0.52 -11.00
N GLU A 285 8.35 -0.07 -10.55
CA GLU A 285 9.42 0.53 -11.37
C GLU A 285 10.72 -0.27 -11.32
N GLY A 286 11.70 0.10 -12.14
CA GLY A 286 13.05 -0.42 -12.01
C GLY A 286 13.73 0.05 -10.72
N GLY A 287 14.59 -0.80 -10.15
CA GLY A 287 15.29 -0.54 -8.88
C GLY A 287 16.71 0.02 -9.00
N GLY A 288 17.16 0.40 -10.19
CA GLY A 288 18.50 0.96 -10.44
C GLY A 288 19.66 -0.03 -10.34
N LYS A 289 19.36 -1.33 -10.40
CA LYS A 289 20.33 -2.43 -10.21
C LYS A 289 20.77 -3.12 -11.51
N GLY A 290 20.40 -2.57 -12.67
CA GLY A 290 20.71 -3.13 -13.97
C GLY A 290 19.93 -4.40 -14.33
N VAL A 291 19.01 -4.82 -13.48
CA VAL A 291 18.06 -5.91 -13.71
C VAL A 291 16.64 -5.35 -13.64
N GLY A 292 15.78 -5.73 -14.58
CA GLY A 292 14.42 -5.21 -14.72
C GLY A 292 13.61 -5.99 -15.76
N PHE A 293 12.43 -5.47 -16.10
CA PHE A 293 11.44 -6.17 -16.92
C PHE A 293 11.94 -6.61 -18.30
N CYS A 294 12.93 -5.90 -18.87
CA CYS A 294 13.49 -6.21 -20.18
C CYS A 294 14.69 -7.16 -20.17
N ASN A 295 15.15 -7.68 -19.02
CA ASN A 295 16.28 -8.61 -18.99
C ASN A 295 16.19 -9.74 -17.95
N PHE A 296 15.01 -9.99 -17.36
CA PHE A 296 14.79 -11.19 -16.57
C PHE A 296 14.91 -12.47 -17.41
N ASN A 297 15.46 -13.52 -16.79
CA ASN A 297 15.35 -14.89 -17.28
C ASN A 297 14.03 -15.57 -16.83
N ASP A 298 13.75 -16.78 -17.31
CA ASP A 298 12.48 -17.48 -17.04
C ASP A 298 12.23 -17.79 -15.56
N ASP A 299 13.28 -18.13 -14.81
CA ASP A 299 13.18 -18.39 -13.36
C ASP A 299 12.89 -17.09 -12.61
N GLN A 300 13.59 -16.01 -12.96
CA GLN A 300 13.35 -14.67 -12.42
C GLN A 300 11.94 -14.16 -12.73
N ILE A 301 11.41 -14.39 -13.95
CA ILE A 301 10.03 -14.05 -14.28
C ILE A 301 9.07 -14.84 -13.38
N THR A 302 9.32 -16.13 -13.18
CA THR A 302 8.49 -17.00 -12.34
C THR A 302 8.44 -16.51 -10.89
N ASP A 303 9.61 -16.22 -10.31
CA ASP A 303 9.73 -15.74 -8.93
C ASP A 303 9.11 -14.35 -8.76
N PHE A 304 9.37 -13.44 -9.70
CA PHE A 304 8.81 -12.10 -9.66
C PHE A 304 7.28 -12.12 -9.77
N VAL A 305 6.73 -12.94 -10.68
CA VAL A 305 5.28 -13.13 -10.82
C VAL A 305 4.65 -13.67 -9.54
N ALA A 306 5.29 -14.67 -8.90
CA ALA A 306 4.83 -15.20 -7.62
C ALA A 306 4.84 -14.13 -6.52
N GLY A 307 5.91 -13.33 -6.44
CA GLY A 307 6.02 -12.21 -5.50
C GLY A 307 4.94 -11.14 -5.72
N VAL A 308 4.71 -10.74 -6.96
CA VAL A 308 3.65 -9.77 -7.32
C VAL A 308 2.26 -10.31 -7.00
N LYS A 309 1.98 -11.57 -7.34
CA LYS A 309 0.71 -12.20 -7.00
C LYS A 309 0.49 -12.22 -5.48
N ASN A 310 1.51 -12.63 -4.73
CA ASN A 310 1.44 -12.65 -3.27
C ASN A 310 1.17 -11.25 -2.70
N LEU A 311 1.83 -10.22 -3.23
CA LEU A 311 1.62 -8.83 -2.83
C LEU A 311 0.19 -8.35 -3.10
N VAL A 312 -0.34 -8.62 -4.31
CA VAL A 312 -1.71 -8.27 -4.70
C VAL A 312 -2.76 -8.99 -3.86
N ASP A 313 -2.56 -10.29 -3.58
CA ASP A 313 -3.49 -11.08 -2.80
C ASP A 313 -3.46 -10.69 -1.31
N THR A 314 -2.25 -10.51 -0.75
CA THR A 314 -2.05 -10.16 0.67
C THR A 314 -2.72 -8.84 1.00
N TYR A 315 -2.50 -7.82 0.16
CA TYR A 315 -3.03 -6.47 0.39
C TYR A 315 -4.28 -6.14 -0.44
N ARG A 316 -4.88 -7.16 -1.06
CA ARG A 316 -6.17 -7.10 -1.78
C ARG A 316 -6.28 -5.94 -2.77
N LEU A 317 -5.19 -5.69 -3.47
CA LEU A 317 -5.10 -4.65 -4.49
C LEU A 317 -6.00 -5.00 -5.68
N ASP A 318 -6.54 -3.99 -6.35
CA ASP A 318 -7.30 -4.19 -7.59
C ASP A 318 -6.40 -4.55 -8.76
N GLY A 319 -5.09 -4.32 -8.66
CA GLY A 319 -4.15 -4.63 -9.75
C GLY A 319 -2.76 -4.03 -9.57
N ILE A 320 -2.04 -3.94 -10.69
CA ILE A 320 -0.70 -3.36 -10.78
C ILE A 320 -0.55 -2.47 -12.01
N ASN A 321 0.43 -1.58 -11.93
CA ASN A 321 0.97 -0.81 -13.03
C ASN A 321 2.47 -1.08 -13.19
N LEU A 322 2.91 -1.40 -14.40
CA LEU A 322 4.34 -1.61 -14.71
C LEU A 322 4.88 -0.40 -15.47
N TRP A 323 5.91 0.22 -14.92
CA TRP A 323 6.60 1.33 -15.58
C TRP A 323 8.09 1.04 -15.63
N ASP A 324 8.57 0.56 -16.77
CA ASP A 324 10.00 0.25 -16.93
C ASP A 324 10.82 1.54 -17.10
N ARG A 325 11.11 2.18 -15.98
CA ARG A 325 12.05 3.28 -15.89
C ARG A 325 12.98 3.03 -14.73
N ASN A 326 14.14 3.67 -14.76
CA ASN A 326 15.12 3.64 -13.68
C ASN A 326 15.67 2.24 -13.35
N ALA A 327 15.54 1.24 -14.24
CA ALA A 327 16.15 -0.08 -14.02
C ALA A 327 17.69 -0.02 -14.01
N GLY A 328 18.28 0.92 -14.76
CA GLY A 328 19.73 1.10 -14.83
C GLY A 328 20.44 0.04 -15.65
N TYR A 329 19.80 -0.44 -16.73
CA TYR A 329 20.31 -1.50 -17.62
C TYR A 329 21.72 -1.21 -18.16
N GLY A 330 22.42 -2.27 -18.56
CA GLY A 330 23.74 -2.18 -19.21
C GLY A 330 24.93 -2.15 -18.24
N GLN A 331 24.73 -2.48 -16.96
CA GLN A 331 25.85 -2.65 -16.02
C GLN A 331 26.69 -3.88 -16.39
N GLU A 332 28.00 -3.79 -16.13
CA GLU A 332 28.95 -4.85 -16.47
C GLU A 332 28.61 -6.15 -15.72
N GLY A 333 28.58 -7.27 -16.46
CA GLY A 333 28.29 -8.60 -15.90
C GLY A 333 26.80 -8.95 -15.79
N LEU A 334 25.89 -8.02 -16.09
CA LEU A 334 24.44 -8.26 -16.12
C LEU A 334 23.92 -8.51 -17.55
N PRO A 335 22.80 -9.24 -17.71
CA PRO A 335 22.23 -9.49 -19.02
C PRO A 335 21.81 -8.18 -19.71
N PRO A 336 22.03 -8.05 -21.03
CA PRO A 336 21.52 -6.91 -21.78
C PRO A 336 19.99 -6.96 -21.87
N MET A 337 19.38 -5.83 -22.22
CA MET A 337 17.97 -5.80 -22.58
C MET A 337 17.69 -6.74 -23.76
N ASN A 338 16.51 -7.35 -23.75
CA ASN A 338 15.96 -8.13 -24.84
C ASN A 338 14.46 -7.82 -25.00
N THR A 339 13.92 -8.16 -26.17
CA THR A 339 12.55 -7.82 -26.56
C THR A 339 11.51 -8.87 -26.13
N THR A 340 11.94 -9.98 -25.52
CA THR A 340 11.04 -11.10 -25.19
C THR A 340 10.72 -11.18 -23.70
N SER A 341 11.60 -10.68 -22.83
CA SER A 341 11.45 -10.76 -21.37
C SER A 341 10.21 -10.00 -20.87
N TYR A 342 10.04 -8.75 -21.28
CA TYR A 342 8.92 -7.93 -20.80
C TYR A 342 7.55 -8.43 -21.31
N PRO A 343 7.37 -8.76 -22.60
CA PRO A 343 6.12 -9.39 -23.06
C PRO A 343 5.81 -10.72 -22.35
N LEU A 344 6.81 -11.56 -22.12
CA LEU A 344 6.64 -12.82 -21.39
C LEU A 344 6.23 -12.59 -19.93
N LEU A 345 6.87 -11.62 -19.26
CA LEU A 345 6.50 -11.20 -17.91
C LEU A 345 5.05 -10.74 -17.84
N ILE A 346 4.61 -9.85 -18.74
CA ILE A 346 3.23 -9.34 -18.78
C ILE A 346 2.24 -10.50 -18.94
N LYS A 347 2.50 -11.41 -19.88
CA LYS A 347 1.66 -12.59 -20.09
C LYS A 347 1.56 -13.44 -18.82
N LYS A 348 2.70 -13.72 -18.16
CA LYS A 348 2.75 -14.54 -16.94
C LYS A 348 2.06 -13.86 -15.77
N LEU A 349 2.17 -12.54 -15.63
CA LEU A 349 1.43 -11.76 -14.64
C LEU A 349 -0.07 -11.86 -14.88
N ARG A 350 -0.54 -11.71 -16.13
CA ARG A 350 -1.96 -11.91 -16.45
C ARG A 350 -2.45 -13.31 -16.11
N GLU A 351 -1.69 -14.34 -16.47
CA GLU A 351 -2.01 -15.73 -16.15
C GLU A 351 -2.14 -15.96 -14.63
N ALA A 352 -1.26 -15.34 -13.83
CA ALA A 352 -1.25 -15.50 -12.37
C ALA A 352 -2.30 -14.65 -11.63
N LEU A 353 -2.52 -13.41 -12.07
CA LEU A 353 -3.47 -12.47 -11.44
C LEU A 353 -4.92 -12.71 -11.88
N GLY A 354 -5.11 -13.36 -13.04
CA GLY A 354 -6.41 -13.60 -13.65
C GLY A 354 -7.03 -12.35 -14.29
N PRO A 355 -8.25 -12.48 -14.84
CA PRO A 355 -8.89 -11.40 -15.62
C PRO A 355 -9.57 -10.34 -14.75
N GLN A 356 -9.67 -10.55 -13.44
CA GLN A 356 -10.38 -9.64 -12.52
C GLN A 356 -9.48 -8.52 -11.98
N LYS A 357 -8.17 -8.76 -11.94
CA LYS A 357 -7.19 -7.77 -11.49
C LYS A 357 -6.75 -6.91 -12.66
N LEU A 358 -6.56 -5.62 -12.43
CA LEU A 358 -6.00 -4.72 -13.42
C LEU A 358 -4.52 -5.02 -13.63
N LEU A 359 -4.11 -5.08 -14.89
CA LEU A 359 -2.72 -5.08 -15.32
C LEU A 359 -2.56 -3.97 -16.33
N THR A 360 -1.89 -2.90 -15.92
CA THR A 360 -1.66 -1.72 -16.75
C THR A 360 -0.18 -1.49 -16.96
N ILE A 361 0.19 -0.85 -18.07
CA ILE A 361 1.60 -0.57 -18.39
C ILE A 361 1.78 0.87 -18.85
N VAL A 362 2.99 1.39 -18.65
CA VAL A 362 3.39 2.69 -19.20
C VAL A 362 4.20 2.46 -20.46
N ASP A 363 3.75 3.04 -21.57
CA ASP A 363 4.44 3.06 -22.85
C ASP A 363 5.48 4.19 -22.83
N TYR A 364 6.75 3.83 -22.73
CA TYR A 364 7.81 4.79 -22.51
C TYR A 364 9.14 4.27 -23.04
N GLN A 365 9.71 5.00 -24.01
CA GLN A 365 11.06 4.80 -24.54
C GLN A 365 11.34 3.37 -25.04
N GLU A 366 12.60 2.94 -24.99
CA GLU A 366 13.09 1.66 -25.50
C GLU A 366 12.37 0.42 -24.95
N PRO A 367 11.98 0.33 -23.66
CA PRO A 367 11.31 -0.86 -23.11
C PRO A 367 10.02 -1.30 -23.81
N THR A 368 9.27 -0.36 -24.39
CA THR A 368 7.97 -0.63 -25.03
C THR A 368 7.94 -0.36 -26.54
N ALA A 369 9.00 0.23 -27.10
CA ALA A 369 9.09 0.69 -28.51
C ALA A 369 8.88 -0.39 -29.59
N TYR A 370 8.83 -1.67 -29.20
CA TYR A 370 8.67 -2.83 -30.10
C TYR A 370 7.35 -3.60 -29.87
N PHE A 371 6.46 -3.10 -29.00
CA PHE A 371 5.22 -3.78 -28.63
C PHE A 371 4.17 -3.83 -29.76
N ASP A 372 4.39 -3.11 -30.86
CA ASP A 372 3.60 -3.16 -32.09
C ASP A 372 3.89 -4.40 -32.95
N ASP A 373 5.07 -5.02 -32.77
CA ASP A 373 5.58 -6.10 -33.61
C ASP A 373 5.62 -7.44 -32.84
N THR A 374 4.64 -8.31 -33.13
CA THR A 374 4.51 -9.60 -32.46
C THR A 374 5.69 -10.54 -32.71
N ASP A 375 6.44 -10.37 -33.81
CA ASP A 375 7.60 -11.21 -34.08
C ASP A 375 8.76 -10.86 -33.12
N LYS A 376 8.90 -9.58 -32.75
CA LYS A 376 9.89 -9.12 -31.76
C LYS A 376 9.53 -9.48 -30.33
N THR A 377 8.25 -9.57 -30.01
CA THR A 377 7.75 -9.90 -28.66
C THR A 377 7.62 -11.40 -28.40
N GLY A 378 8.27 -12.25 -29.21
CA GLY A 378 8.23 -13.71 -29.05
C GLY A 378 6.86 -14.31 -29.37
N GLY A 379 6.10 -13.69 -30.28
CA GLY A 379 4.75 -14.09 -30.67
C GLY A 379 3.66 -13.62 -29.70
N ILE A 380 3.96 -12.71 -28.78
CA ILE A 380 3.01 -12.22 -27.77
C ILE A 380 2.43 -10.86 -28.19
N ALA A 381 1.16 -10.83 -28.54
CA ALA A 381 0.41 -9.58 -28.64
C ALA A 381 0.15 -9.03 -27.22
N VAL A 382 1.01 -8.13 -26.75
CA VAL A 382 1.02 -7.63 -25.36
C VAL A 382 -0.34 -7.05 -24.95
N GLY A 383 -1.02 -6.37 -25.88
CA GLY A 383 -2.34 -5.75 -25.68
C GLY A 383 -3.45 -6.73 -25.30
N GLU A 384 -3.32 -8.03 -25.61
CA GLU A 384 -4.29 -9.05 -25.21
C GLU A 384 -4.20 -9.40 -23.70
N TYR A 385 -3.12 -8.99 -23.02
CA TYR A 385 -2.84 -9.34 -21.64
C TYR A 385 -2.95 -8.15 -20.67
N ILE A 386 -3.11 -6.93 -21.17
CA ILE A 386 -3.21 -5.71 -20.35
C ILE A 386 -4.59 -5.07 -20.48
N ASP A 387 -5.04 -4.36 -19.45
CA ASP A 387 -6.33 -3.66 -19.47
C ASP A 387 -6.21 -2.26 -20.07
N TYR A 388 -5.14 -1.55 -19.71
CA TYR A 388 -4.88 -0.18 -20.15
C TYR A 388 -3.38 0.05 -20.34
N ALA A 389 -3.05 0.97 -21.24
CA ALA A 389 -1.71 1.54 -21.36
C ALA A 389 -1.80 3.07 -21.45
N TRP A 390 -0.71 3.76 -21.19
CA TRP A 390 -0.61 5.20 -21.42
C TRP A 390 0.84 5.62 -21.62
N HIS A 391 1.07 6.71 -22.35
CA HIS A 391 2.43 7.19 -22.57
C HIS A 391 3.08 7.68 -21.26
N GLY A 392 4.40 7.53 -21.12
CA GLY A 392 5.15 7.94 -19.93
C GLY A 392 5.70 9.37 -19.94
N TYR A 393 5.56 10.10 -21.04
CA TYR A 393 6.13 11.45 -21.20
C TYR A 393 5.35 12.50 -20.38
N ASN A 394 5.87 12.87 -19.22
CA ASN A 394 5.20 13.73 -18.25
C ASN A 394 6.16 14.70 -17.51
N ASP A 395 7.29 15.07 -18.13
CA ASP A 395 8.27 15.99 -17.54
C ASP A 395 7.62 17.34 -17.20
N ALA A 396 7.67 17.72 -15.91
CA ALA A 396 7.07 18.96 -15.39
C ALA A 396 7.70 20.25 -15.96
N SER A 397 8.83 20.16 -16.66
CA SER A 397 9.50 21.28 -17.32
C SER A 397 9.13 21.46 -18.80
N GLU A 398 8.42 20.51 -19.42
CA GLU A 398 8.04 20.55 -20.83
C GLU A 398 6.55 20.87 -21.04
N PRO A 399 6.09 21.44 -22.16
CA PRO A 399 4.65 21.59 -22.42
C PRO A 399 3.88 20.27 -22.32
N LEU A 400 2.57 20.32 -22.05
CA LEU A 400 1.75 19.10 -22.04
C LEU A 400 1.79 18.43 -23.41
N GLN A 401 2.28 17.19 -23.42
CA GLN A 401 2.37 16.37 -24.62
C GLN A 401 1.08 15.57 -24.79
N VAL A 402 0.52 15.59 -26.00
CA VAL A 402 -0.56 14.70 -26.42
C VAL A 402 0.01 13.69 -27.39
N ILE A 403 -0.07 12.42 -27.03
CA ILE A 403 0.57 11.34 -27.78
C ILE A 403 -0.47 10.27 -28.07
N ASP A 404 -0.78 10.09 -29.36
CA ASP A 404 -1.76 9.12 -29.85
C ASP A 404 -1.13 8.30 -30.98
N PRO A 405 -0.73 7.04 -30.72
CA PRO A 405 -0.13 6.16 -31.73
C PRO A 405 -1.08 5.75 -32.88
N TRP A 406 -2.37 6.08 -32.81
CA TRP A 406 -3.36 5.78 -33.85
C TRP A 406 -3.66 6.98 -34.77
N SER A 407 -3.06 8.15 -34.51
CA SER A 407 -3.35 9.37 -35.24
C SER A 407 -2.06 10.09 -35.67
N ASP A 408 -2.14 10.77 -36.82
CA ASP A 408 -1.07 11.61 -37.36
C ASP A 408 -1.45 13.10 -37.32
N ALA A 409 -2.41 13.48 -36.46
CA ALA A 409 -2.95 14.83 -36.42
C ALA A 409 -1.89 15.89 -36.07
N ASP A 410 -2.05 17.10 -36.62
CA ASP A 410 -1.05 18.15 -36.54
C ASP A 410 -0.79 18.64 -35.10
N TYR A 411 -1.79 18.58 -34.24
CA TYR A 411 -1.74 19.00 -32.83
C TYR A 411 -1.07 18.00 -31.89
N LEU A 412 -0.68 16.80 -32.37
CA LEU A 412 0.05 15.81 -31.57
C LEU A 412 1.50 16.20 -31.36
N SER A 413 2.12 15.63 -30.32
CA SER A 413 3.54 15.83 -30.01
C SER A 413 4.42 15.61 -31.26
N LYS A 414 5.39 16.51 -31.46
CA LYS A 414 6.43 16.37 -32.50
C LYS A 414 7.76 15.87 -31.95
N GLU A 415 7.89 15.85 -30.63
CA GLU A 415 9.11 15.42 -29.93
C GLU A 415 9.02 13.94 -29.55
N TYR A 416 7.82 13.49 -29.20
CA TYR A 416 7.56 12.17 -28.67
C TYR A 416 6.51 11.43 -29.47
N THR A 417 6.69 10.12 -29.55
CA THR A 417 5.79 9.18 -30.19
C THR A 417 5.58 8.00 -29.26
N GLY A 418 4.34 7.54 -29.15
CA GLY A 418 4.03 6.30 -28.45
C GLY A 418 4.08 5.11 -29.41
N THR A 419 3.86 3.93 -28.86
CA THR A 419 3.85 2.66 -29.56
C THR A 419 2.41 2.17 -29.70
N LYS A 420 2.00 1.81 -30.91
CA LYS A 420 0.71 1.16 -31.15
C LYS A 420 0.78 -0.31 -30.71
N ILE A 421 0.48 -0.57 -29.45
CA ILE A 421 0.62 -1.89 -28.82
C ILE A 421 -0.26 -2.95 -29.52
N ALA A 422 0.34 -4.02 -29.99
CA ALA A 422 -0.36 -5.11 -30.68
C ALA A 422 -1.40 -5.75 -29.76
N GLY A 423 -2.66 -5.79 -30.21
CA GLY A 423 -3.79 -6.36 -29.47
C GLY A 423 -4.52 -5.40 -28.52
N LEU A 424 -4.03 -4.15 -28.34
CA LEU A 424 -4.69 -3.16 -27.49
C LEU A 424 -5.68 -2.32 -28.33
N ASP A 425 -6.91 -2.18 -27.84
CA ASP A 425 -7.89 -1.26 -28.42
C ASP A 425 -7.54 0.18 -28.06
N HIS A 426 -7.69 1.11 -29.01
CA HIS A 426 -7.43 2.54 -28.81
C HIS A 426 -8.20 3.11 -27.61
N ILE A 427 -9.42 2.63 -27.34
CA ILE A 427 -10.23 3.06 -26.18
C ILE A 427 -9.59 2.79 -24.80
N ASN A 428 -8.52 2.00 -24.78
CA ASN A 428 -7.78 1.63 -23.57
C ASN A 428 -6.37 2.23 -23.52
N TYR A 429 -6.03 3.15 -24.44
CA TYR A 429 -4.77 3.87 -24.44
C TYR A 429 -4.95 5.32 -23.96
N GLY A 430 -4.17 5.74 -22.96
CA GLY A 430 -4.16 7.11 -22.45
C GLY A 430 -3.19 8.01 -23.20
N CYS A 431 -3.75 9.01 -23.88
CA CYS A 431 -3.02 9.95 -24.73
C CYS A 431 -2.64 11.26 -24.04
N ILE A 432 -3.05 11.45 -22.78
CA ILE A 432 -2.78 12.67 -22.00
C ILE A 432 -2.20 12.27 -20.65
N HIS A 433 -0.91 12.52 -20.44
CA HIS A 433 -0.22 12.30 -19.17
C HIS A 433 0.33 13.62 -18.63
N TRP A 434 -0.29 14.09 -17.55
CA TRP A 434 0.01 15.34 -16.88
C TRP A 434 0.77 15.09 -15.57
N SER A 435 1.57 16.06 -15.15
CA SER A 435 2.24 16.13 -13.85
C SER A 435 2.08 17.54 -13.25
N PRO A 436 2.11 17.70 -11.91
CA PRO A 436 2.10 19.00 -11.25
C PRO A 436 3.27 19.88 -11.69
N ARG A 437 2.96 21.13 -12.06
CA ARG A 437 3.89 22.09 -12.67
C ARG A 437 3.81 23.46 -12.00
N VAL A 438 4.88 24.23 -12.10
CA VAL A 438 5.04 25.52 -11.42
C VAL A 438 4.65 26.72 -12.29
N ASP A 439 4.82 26.65 -13.63
CA ASP A 439 4.63 27.80 -14.54
C ASP A 439 3.62 27.52 -15.67
N GLY A 440 2.62 28.40 -15.83
CA GLY A 440 1.34 28.24 -16.54
C GLY A 440 1.28 28.42 -18.07
N ASP A 441 2.40 28.51 -18.79
CA ASP A 441 2.38 28.79 -20.24
C ASP A 441 2.51 27.49 -21.09
N GLY A 442 1.44 27.10 -21.81
CA GLY A 442 1.47 26.06 -22.86
C GLY A 442 0.59 24.82 -22.68
N TYR A 443 -0.42 24.86 -21.80
CA TYR A 443 -0.99 23.66 -21.17
C TYR A 443 -1.98 22.83 -22.01
N VAL A 444 -2.72 23.41 -22.96
CA VAL A 444 -3.91 22.72 -23.52
C VAL A 444 -4.15 22.96 -25.02
N GLU A 445 -3.31 23.74 -25.71
CA GLU A 445 -3.51 24.02 -27.15
C GLU A 445 -3.55 22.74 -28.00
N SER A 446 -2.79 21.71 -27.63
CA SER A 446 -2.79 20.39 -28.26
C SER A 446 -3.89 19.45 -27.74
N ALA A 447 -4.20 19.52 -26.44
CA ALA A 447 -5.14 18.60 -25.78
C ALA A 447 -6.60 18.87 -26.15
N LYS A 448 -7.01 20.15 -26.24
CA LYS A 448 -8.38 20.51 -26.61
C LYS A 448 -8.81 19.94 -27.98
N PRO A 449 -8.11 20.19 -29.09
CA PRO A 449 -8.52 19.63 -30.39
C PRO A 449 -8.50 18.10 -30.38
N TRP A 450 -7.53 17.46 -29.71
CA TRP A 450 -7.53 16.00 -29.58
C TRP A 450 -8.78 15.49 -28.85
N ILE A 451 -9.19 16.13 -27.75
CA ILE A 451 -10.40 15.75 -27.00
C ILE A 451 -11.65 15.97 -27.83
N GLU A 452 -11.77 17.07 -28.56
CA GLU A 452 -12.92 17.33 -29.44
C GLU A 452 -13.09 16.20 -30.47
N ASP A 453 -11.99 15.67 -31.00
CA ASP A 453 -11.97 14.57 -31.96
C ASP A 453 -12.13 13.18 -31.30
N ASN A 454 -11.69 12.99 -30.05
CA ASN A 454 -11.51 11.67 -29.42
C ASN A 454 -12.21 11.51 -28.06
N LYS A 455 -13.16 12.38 -27.72
CA LYS A 455 -13.84 12.43 -26.41
C LYS A 455 -14.25 11.06 -25.84
N PRO A 456 -14.84 10.11 -26.58
CA PRO A 456 -15.22 8.79 -26.06
C PRO A 456 -14.05 7.91 -25.57
N TYR A 457 -12.82 8.25 -25.95
CA TYR A 457 -11.58 7.52 -25.69
C TYR A 457 -10.69 8.22 -24.65
N ALA A 458 -11.15 9.31 -24.04
CA ALA A 458 -10.31 10.19 -23.27
C ALA A 458 -9.93 9.61 -21.89
N ILE A 459 -8.72 9.04 -21.84
CA ILE A 459 -8.04 8.63 -20.60
C ILE A 459 -6.99 9.69 -20.25
N PHE A 460 -7.15 10.30 -19.07
CA PHE A 460 -6.25 11.28 -18.50
C PHE A 460 -5.46 10.66 -17.36
N VAL A 461 -4.14 10.81 -17.42
CA VAL A 461 -3.23 10.31 -16.39
C VAL A 461 -2.63 11.50 -15.66
N PHE A 462 -2.74 11.52 -14.34
CA PHE A 462 -2.16 12.56 -13.49
C PHE A 462 -1.10 11.94 -12.60
N TYR A 463 0.15 12.30 -12.85
CA TYR A 463 1.31 11.84 -12.13
C TYR A 463 1.45 12.57 -10.80
N ASP A 464 1.60 11.86 -9.69
CA ASP A 464 1.81 12.40 -8.34
C ASP A 464 0.85 13.53 -7.96
N ILE A 465 -0.45 13.20 -7.92
CA ILE A 465 -1.49 14.13 -7.46
C ILE A 465 -1.16 14.68 -6.06
N GLN A 466 -1.61 15.91 -5.77
CA GLN A 466 -1.22 16.63 -4.55
C GLN A 466 -2.43 17.30 -3.89
N SER A 467 -2.39 17.44 -2.56
CA SER A 467 -3.31 18.32 -1.82
C SER A 467 -2.87 19.78 -1.92
N ASN A 468 -3.66 20.72 -1.39
CA ASN A 468 -3.36 22.16 -1.48
C ASN A 468 -1.99 22.54 -0.84
N LEU A 469 -1.13 23.17 -1.65
CA LEU A 469 0.08 23.96 -1.37
C LEU A 469 1.22 23.34 -0.50
N GLN A 470 2.18 22.61 -1.09
CA GLN A 470 3.39 22.14 -0.35
C GLN A 470 4.73 22.69 -0.83
N SER A 471 4.76 23.55 -1.87
CA SER A 471 6.02 24.05 -2.45
C SER A 471 6.36 25.51 -2.12
N GLY A 472 5.64 26.15 -1.18
CA GLY A 472 5.97 27.48 -0.65
C GLY A 472 5.45 28.65 -1.49
N GLY A 473 4.59 29.47 -0.89
CA GLY A 473 4.08 30.73 -1.44
C GLY A 473 2.55 30.72 -1.59
N SER A 474 1.88 31.74 -1.06
CA SER A 474 0.42 31.92 -1.12
C SER A 474 -0.12 32.29 -2.52
N ASP A 475 0.77 32.43 -3.51
CA ASP A 475 0.50 33.20 -4.74
C ASP A 475 0.83 32.43 -6.04
N SER A 476 1.15 31.13 -6.01
CA SER A 476 1.43 30.35 -7.23
C SER A 476 0.14 29.80 -7.87
N ASN A 477 0.06 29.85 -9.20
CA ASN A 477 -1.02 29.26 -10.02
C ASN A 477 -0.98 27.72 -9.97
N TYR A 478 -1.33 27.10 -8.83
CA TYR A 478 -1.35 25.64 -8.73
C TYR A 478 -2.47 25.06 -9.59
N GLN A 479 -2.06 24.23 -10.54
CA GLN A 479 -2.96 23.51 -11.41
C GLN A 479 -3.26 22.14 -10.82
N TYR A 480 -4.54 21.81 -10.76
CA TYR A 480 -5.07 20.53 -10.31
C TYR A 480 -5.61 19.77 -11.53
N PRO A 481 -5.94 18.47 -11.39
CA PRO A 481 -6.65 17.76 -12.45
C PRO A 481 -7.88 18.53 -12.98
N GLY A 482 -8.64 19.19 -12.09
CA GLY A 482 -9.76 20.05 -12.48
C GLY A 482 -9.40 21.21 -13.41
N SER A 483 -8.19 21.79 -13.30
CA SER A 483 -7.72 22.89 -14.16
C SER A 483 -7.57 22.45 -15.62
N ILE A 484 -7.04 21.24 -15.84
CA ILE A 484 -6.94 20.66 -17.18
C ILE A 484 -8.32 20.48 -17.79
N PHE A 485 -9.30 20.03 -17.01
CA PHE A 485 -10.67 19.87 -17.52
C PHE A 485 -11.34 21.20 -17.87
N THR A 486 -11.08 22.27 -17.12
CA THR A 486 -11.58 23.61 -17.45
C THR A 486 -11.21 24.01 -18.88
N GLU A 487 -9.92 23.86 -19.20
CA GLU A 487 -9.37 24.30 -20.49
C GLU A 487 -9.71 23.32 -21.61
N ALA A 488 -9.58 22.02 -21.36
CA ALA A 488 -9.59 21.00 -22.41
C ALA A 488 -11.01 20.62 -22.87
N TYR A 489 -12.02 20.79 -22.00
CA TYR A 489 -13.41 20.51 -22.35
C TYR A 489 -14.22 21.73 -22.80
N ASN A 490 -13.62 22.93 -22.82
CA ASN A 490 -14.35 24.18 -23.11
C ASN A 490 -15.57 24.35 -22.17
N MET A 491 -15.43 23.91 -20.92
CA MET A 491 -16.52 23.77 -19.95
C MET A 491 -16.08 24.27 -18.57
N ASN A 492 -17.07 24.62 -17.76
CA ASN A 492 -16.92 25.19 -16.42
C ASN A 492 -16.51 24.15 -15.35
N TYR A 493 -15.82 23.06 -15.73
CA TYR A 493 -15.30 22.11 -14.75
C TYR A 493 -14.20 22.77 -13.95
N THR A 494 -14.25 22.68 -12.63
CA THR A 494 -13.17 23.22 -11.79
C THR A 494 -12.93 22.33 -10.58
N GLN A 495 -11.70 22.36 -10.06
CA GLN A 495 -11.34 21.60 -8.88
C GLN A 495 -12.10 22.13 -7.66
N ASP A 496 -12.73 21.25 -6.87
CA ASP A 496 -13.28 21.64 -5.58
C ASP A 496 -12.14 21.77 -4.55
N LEU A 497 -11.57 22.97 -4.45
CA LEU A 497 -10.45 23.24 -3.53
C LEU A 497 -10.84 23.15 -2.05
N LYS A 498 -12.13 23.21 -1.71
CA LYS A 498 -12.57 23.04 -0.31
C LYS A 498 -12.33 21.59 0.15
N ARG A 499 -12.50 20.62 -0.75
CA ARG A 499 -12.19 19.20 -0.48
C ARG A 499 -10.71 18.99 -0.20
N LEU A 500 -9.83 19.68 -0.93
CA LEU A 500 -8.37 19.52 -0.83
C LEU A 500 -7.70 20.32 0.30
N ALA A 501 -8.47 21.10 1.07
CA ALA A 501 -7.97 21.99 2.10
C ALA A 501 -8.39 21.55 3.51
N ASN A 502 -7.56 21.88 4.50
CA ASN A 502 -7.96 21.75 5.90
C ASN A 502 -8.77 22.99 6.32
N THR A 503 -9.95 22.77 6.91
CA THR A 503 -10.87 23.82 7.38
C THR A 503 -11.06 23.82 8.89
N GLU A 504 -10.39 22.92 9.62
CA GLU A 504 -10.45 22.89 11.09
C GLU A 504 -9.77 24.15 11.68
N ASP A 505 -10.38 24.72 12.73
CA ASP A 505 -9.87 25.82 13.55
C ASP A 505 -9.69 27.24 12.95
N THR A 506 -10.19 27.58 11.75
CA THR A 506 -9.98 28.94 11.18
C THR A 506 -11.22 29.79 10.90
N GLY A 507 -12.44 29.24 11.01
CA GLY A 507 -13.67 30.00 10.73
C GLY A 507 -13.68 30.63 9.34
N GLN A 508 -14.01 29.86 8.30
CA GLN A 508 -14.29 30.27 6.90
C GLN A 508 -13.27 31.18 6.17
N THR A 509 -12.19 31.65 6.79
CA THR A 509 -11.36 32.75 6.26
C THR A 509 -9.98 32.32 5.74
N SER A 510 -9.52 31.10 6.01
CA SER A 510 -8.33 30.54 5.36
C SER A 510 -8.43 29.03 5.15
N LEU A 511 -8.13 28.58 3.93
CA LEU A 511 -7.94 27.16 3.58
C LEU A 511 -6.53 26.76 4.02
N GLN A 512 -6.41 25.94 5.07
CA GLN A 512 -5.11 25.49 5.58
C GLN A 512 -4.53 24.33 4.76
N TYR A 513 -3.23 24.15 4.95
CA TYR A 513 -2.35 23.21 4.25
C TYR A 513 -2.47 21.78 4.76
N GLY A 514 -2.11 20.81 3.91
CA GLY A 514 -1.63 19.50 4.39
C GLY A 514 -2.69 18.50 4.87
N LYS A 515 -3.96 18.65 4.48
CA LYS A 515 -5.05 17.72 4.88
C LYS A 515 -4.70 16.23 4.70
N TRP A 516 -4.00 15.90 3.62
CA TRP A 516 -3.65 14.52 3.26
C TRP A 516 -2.15 14.26 3.30
N LEU A 517 -1.40 15.08 4.03
CA LEU A 517 0.00 14.78 4.28
C LEU A 517 0.13 13.42 4.96
N LYS A 518 1.18 12.70 4.58
CA LYS A 518 1.64 11.53 5.30
C LYS A 518 1.80 11.86 6.80
N ASP A 519 1.34 10.96 7.66
CA ASP A 519 1.32 11.09 9.13
C ASP A 519 1.98 9.91 9.86
N TRP A 520 2.77 9.08 9.16
CA TRP A 520 3.43 7.88 9.69
C TRP A 520 4.96 7.91 9.73
#